data_AF-A0A820N5M5-F1
#
_entry.id   AF-A0A820N5M5-F1
#
_cell.length_a   1.000
_cell.length_b   1.000
_cell.length_c   1.000
_cell.angle_alpha   90.00
_cell.angle_beta   90.00
_cell.angle_gamma   90.00
#
_symmetry.space_group_name_H-M   'P 1'
#
loop_
_entity.id
_entity.type
_entity.pdbx_description
1 polymer ?
#
loop_
_entity_poly.entity_id
_entity_poly.type
_entity_poly.pdbx_seq_one_letter_code
_entity_poly.pdbx_strand_id
1 'polypeptide(L)' 'MPLEGTYAIWNNRGGSGKTNLTYHLAIKYAYRNPDKTVLVVDMCPQADLSHAFL' A
#
# COMPACT_ATOMS: atom_id res chain seq x y z
N MET A 1 -16.23 -10.53 -4.61
CA MET A 1 -15.12 -10.90 -5.53
C MET A 1 -13.91 -11.18 -4.64
N PRO A 2 -13.24 -12.34 -4.75
CA PRO A 2 -12.03 -12.57 -3.98
C PRO A 2 -10.94 -11.57 -4.42
N LEU A 3 -10.19 -11.03 -3.46
CA LEU A 3 -9.03 -10.19 -3.74
C LEU A 3 -7.93 -11.07 -4.32
N GLU A 4 -7.53 -10.82 -5.57
CA GLU A 4 -6.41 -11.49 -6.22
C GLU A 4 -5.09 -10.98 -5.61
N GLY A 5 -4.29 -11.87 -5.00
CA GLY A 5 -2.96 -11.53 -4.48
C GLY A 5 -2.98 -10.50 -3.34
N THR A 6 -3.31 -10.93 -2.11
CA THR A 6 -3.32 -10.05 -0.92
C THR A 6 -1.99 -10.14 -0.17
N TYR A 7 -1.36 -8.99 0.07
CA TYR A 7 -0.08 -8.89 0.75
C TYR A 7 -0.16 -7.88 1.91
N ALA A 8 0.63 -8.11 2.96
CA ALA A 8 0.77 -7.18 4.08
C ALA A 8 2.24 -6.80 4.27
N ILE A 9 2.52 -5.50 4.39
CA ILE A 9 3.85 -4.97 4.69
C ILE A 9 3.84 -4.49 6.15
N TRP A 10 4.60 -5.16 7.00
CA TRP A 10 4.59 -4.90 8.43
C TRP A 10 5.98 -5.02 9.07
N ASN A 11 6.23 -4.20 10.10
CA ASN A 11 7.45 -4.14 10.90
C ASN A 11 7.20 -3.26 12.14
N ASN A 12 7.63 -3.70 13.32
CA ASN A 12 7.54 -2.98 14.61
C ASN A 12 8.28 -1.65 14.66
N ARG A 13 9.30 -1.43 13.83
CA ARG A 13 10.13 -0.22 13.89
C ARG A 13 9.49 0.96 13.15
N GLY A 14 9.26 2.07 13.86
CA GLY A 14 8.92 3.36 13.24
C GLY A 14 10.04 3.85 12.31
N GLY A 15 9.68 4.47 11.18
CA GLY A 15 10.67 4.99 10.22
C GLY A 15 11.39 3.91 9.39
N SER A 16 10.94 2.66 9.39
CA SER A 16 11.55 1.57 8.60
C SER A 16 11.21 1.59 7.10
N GLY A 17 10.49 2.61 6.62
CA GLY A 17 10.14 2.77 5.20
C GLY A 17 8.90 2.00 4.72
N LYS A 18 8.08 1.40 5.61
CA LYS A 18 6.87 0.62 5.22
C LYS A 18 5.89 1.42 4.36
N THR A 19 5.55 2.63 4.79
CA THR A 19 4.60 3.52 4.09
C THR A 19 5.11 3.85 2.70
N ASN A 20 6.36 4.33 2.60
CA ASN A 20 6.99 4.64 1.32
C ASN A 20 7.06 3.42 0.39
N LEU A 21 7.45 2.26 0.92
CA LEU A 21 7.51 1.03 0.13
C LEU A 21 6.12 0.65 -0.39
N THR A 22 5.09 0.71 0.47
CA THR A 22 3.71 0.35 0.11
C THR A 22 3.17 1.30 -0.96
N TYR A 23 3.38 2.61 -0.79
CA TYR A 23 2.97 3.63 -1.78
C TYR A 23 3.58 3.36 -3.16
N HIS A 24 4.90 3.22 -3.23
CA HIS A 24 5.59 2.99 -4.51
C HIS A 24 5.19 1.66 -5.15
N LEU A 25 5.00 0.59 -4.36
CA LEU A 25 4.53 -0.70 -4.88
C LEU A 25 3.12 -0.61 -5.46
N ALA A 26 2.19 0.03 -4.74
CA ALA A 26 0.81 0.19 -5.18
C ALA A 26 0.73 0.98 -6.49
N ILE A 27 1.40 2.13 -6.57
CA ILE A 27 1.44 2.96 -7.78
C ILE A 27 2.08 2.21 -8.95
N LYS A 28 3.24 1.57 -8.72
CA LYS A 28 3.94 0.84 -9.79
C LYS A 28 3.14 -0.37 -10.28
N TYR A 29 2.44 -1.06 -9.39
CA TYR A 29 1.58 -2.19 -9.77
C TYR A 29 0.36 -1.70 -10.57
N ALA A 30 -0.33 -0.65 -10.11
CA ALA A 30 -1.46 -0.06 -10.82
C ALA A 30 -1.06 0.42 -12.23
N TYR A 31 0.08 1.11 -12.35
CA TYR A 31 0.59 1.58 -13.64
C TYR A 31 0.89 0.43 -14.63
N ARG A 32 1.38 -0.71 -14.13
CA ARG A 32 1.70 -1.88 -14.95
C ARG A 32 0.49 -2.76 -15.28
N ASN A 33 -0.63 -2.57 -14.60
CA ASN A 33 -1.85 -3.37 -14.74
C ASN A 33 -3.08 -2.43 -14.78
N PRO A 34 -3.24 -1.63 -15.85
CA PRO A 34 -4.27 -0.58 -15.92
C PRO A 34 -5.71 -1.12 -15.92
N ASP A 35 -5.89 -2.40 -16.24
CA ASP A 35 -7.15 -3.15 -16.21
C ASP A 35 -7.51 -3.68 -14.82
N LYS A 36 -6.58 -3.63 -13.86
CA LYS A 36 -6.77 -4.13 -12.50
C LYS A 36 -7.10 -3.01 -11.54
N THR A 37 -8.05 -3.28 -10.64
CA THR A 37 -8.33 -2.41 -9.49
C THR A 37 -7.37 -2.74 -8.36
N VAL A 38 -6.62 -1.74 -7.89
CA VAL A 38 -5.68 -1.88 -6.76
C VAL A 38 -6.30 -1.29 -5.51
N LEU A 39 -6.47 -2.11 -4.48
CA LEU A 39 -6.95 -1.68 -3.16
C LEU A 39 -5.76 -1.57 -2.21
N VAL A 40 -5.63 -0.40 -1.57
CA VAL A 40 -4.66 -0.16 -0.50
C VAL A 40 -5.41 0.05 0.80
N VAL A 41 -5.02 -0.69 1.84
CA VAL A 41 -5.63 -0.60 3.18
C VAL A 41 -4.57 -0.07 4.14
N ASP A 42 -4.80 1.14 4.68
CA ASP A 42 -3.98 1.68 5.75
C ASP A 42 -4.49 1.21 7.11
N MET A 43 -3.62 0.55 7.87
CA MET A 43 -3.90 0.08 9.23
C MET A 43 -3.01 0.79 10.27
N CYS A 44 -2.24 1.81 9.87
CA CYS A 44 -1.44 2.61 10.78
C CYS A 44 -2.36 3.57 11.55
N PRO A 45 -2.30 3.64 12.89
CA PRO A 45 -3.11 4.58 13.67
C PRO A 45 -2.90 6.05 13.25
N GLN A 46 -1.73 6.38 12.72
CA GLN A 46 -1.34 7.71 12.23
C GLN A 46 -1.82 8.00 10.80
N ALA A 47 -2.40 7.01 10.11
CA ALA A 47 -2.85 7.10 8.73
C ALA A 47 -1.76 7.59 7.74
N ASP A 48 -0.48 7.27 8.01
CA ASP A 48 0.66 7.76 7.24
C ASP A 48 0.54 7.43 5.73
N LEU A 49 -0.06 6.27 5.39
CA LEU A 49 -0.21 5.87 3.99
C LEU A 49 -1.35 6.62 3.34
N SER A 50 -2.49 6.78 4.02
CA SER A 50 -3.58 7.62 3.53
C SER A 50 -3.12 9.06 3.28
N HIS A 51 -2.30 9.64 4.17
CA HIS A 51 -1.70 10.96 3.96
C HIS A 51 -0.72 10.99 2.77
N ALA A 52 -0.07 9.88 2.42
CA ALA A 52 0.80 9.84 1.24
C ALA A 52 0.02 9.82 -0.08
N PHE A 53 -1.25 9.39 -0.06
CA PHE A 53 -2.11 9.32 -1.24
C PHE A 53 -2.98 10.57 -1.47
N LEU A 54 -3.17 11.43 -0.47
CA LEU A 54 -4.02 12.63 -0.50
C LEU A 54 -3.19 13.91 -0.50
#